data_AF-A0AAV4EF20-F1
#
_entry.id   AF-A0AAV4EF20-F1
#
_cell.length_a   1.000
_cell.length_b   1.000
_cell.length_c   1.000
_cell.angle_alpha   90.00
_cell.angle_beta   90.00
_cell.angle_gamma   90.00
#
_symmetry.space_group_name_H-M   'P 1'
#
loop_
_entity.id
_entity.type
_entity.pdbx_description
1 polymer ?
#
loop_
_entity_poly.entity_id
_entity_poly.type
_entity_poly.pdbx_seq_one_letter_code
_entity_poly.pdbx_strand_id
1 'polypeptide(L)'
;MNTVKWLKLVHKVKKKPFTVDSPLPADLDLKVKMLSIELCDDPFEVKMGLNHELLKDEGNESKKRKEVMDAKLLDLQNKKFIPVNKREELYASLDKKSSEIYIRRSQQLYNSQPIRRQLFTWLMEDVHIIALADTNLHGTDNVLRHMQEIDKESPFPRDSIEFVTLWCRYVCASLKLWLVNLRDFPQPMIDVQNKHVWGRLIGAEREGTARDMDSLTLAYGVCWEPAVALYNQSMDLINRPSVDPSTPLPFWDKMRLLFHGRFTLSIARMSWLYHASFDPYNNTELMDWTWTNLAMDWTNAMFLLQGDLDISVRTASKYNESKLLHLPNLTFRVGLEWLCLGDANDHHSVMPCAPDKVPDFSLEEHDSFRAFRSQNLNLDLSLKTKPVADSHDIPSCPELYASTLRFLEKIRNCMFSVTRPVRRGKLFNATNPRKLQLTRHYKYELYTSNLLFSAQPINNWFGFANIFALKFQF
;
A
#
# COMPACT_ATOMS: atom_id res chain seq x y z
N MET A 1 13.70 9.26 3.24
CA MET A 1 15.03 9.76 3.70
C MET A 1 15.88 10.06 2.48
N ASN A 2 16.28 11.33 2.28
CA ASN A 2 17.11 11.75 1.13
C ASN A 2 18.44 10.97 1.11
N THR A 3 18.86 10.45 -0.05
CA THR A 3 20.08 9.65 -0.26
C THR A 3 21.33 10.33 0.33
N VAL A 4 21.40 11.66 0.25
CA VAL A 4 22.49 12.46 0.82
C VAL A 4 22.47 12.46 2.35
N LYS A 5 21.28 12.50 2.97
CA LYS A 5 21.14 12.43 4.44
C LYS A 5 21.56 11.05 4.95
N TRP A 6 21.19 9.99 4.22
CA TRP A 6 21.61 8.62 4.52
C TRP A 6 23.13 8.44 4.42
N LEU A 7 23.75 8.93 3.34
CA LEU A 7 25.22 8.93 3.19
C LEU A 7 25.94 9.63 4.35
N LYS A 8 25.48 10.82 4.75
CA LYS A 8 26.07 11.55 5.89
C LYS A 8 25.98 10.77 7.19
N LEU A 9 24.87 10.06 7.40
CA LEU A 9 24.65 9.22 8.58
C LEU A 9 25.58 8.00 8.59
N VAL A 10 25.68 7.29 7.47
CA VAL A 10 26.60 6.13 7.31
C VAL A 10 28.05 6.54 7.54
N HIS A 11 28.46 7.69 7.03
CA HIS A 11 29.83 8.21 7.19
C HIS A 11 30.06 8.99 8.48
N LYS A 12 29.11 9.00 9.43
CA LYS A 12 29.20 9.69 10.72
C LYS A 12 29.60 11.17 10.59
N VAL A 13 29.16 11.84 9.53
CA VAL A 13 29.46 13.25 9.28
C VAL A 13 28.73 14.10 10.32
N LYS A 14 29.50 14.77 11.18
CA LYS A 14 28.94 15.66 12.20
C LYS A 14 28.32 16.90 11.56
N LYS A 15 27.12 17.27 12.02
CA LYS A 15 26.45 18.53 11.64
C LYS A 15 27.35 19.69 12.08
N LYS A 16 27.79 20.51 11.12
CA LYS A 16 28.48 21.77 11.39
C LYS A 16 27.45 22.89 11.47
N PRO A 17 27.67 23.93 12.31
CA PRO A 17 26.78 25.07 12.36
C PRO A 17 26.72 25.74 10.99
N PHE A 18 25.52 26.09 10.55
CA PHE A 18 25.29 26.78 9.28
C PHE A 18 25.36 28.29 9.50
N THR A 19 26.55 28.84 9.31
CA THR A 19 26.88 30.26 9.54
C THR A 19 27.20 30.97 8.22
N VAL A 20 27.34 32.30 8.26
CA VAL A 20 27.75 33.09 7.08
C VAL A 20 29.15 32.70 6.58
N ASP A 21 30.05 32.31 7.49
CA ASP A 21 31.41 31.85 7.16
C ASP A 21 31.48 30.41 6.64
N SER A 22 30.34 29.71 6.60
CA SER A 22 30.28 28.38 6.02
C SER A 22 30.59 28.43 4.52
N PRO A 23 31.19 27.39 3.93
CA PRO A 23 31.48 27.39 2.50
C PRO A 23 30.21 27.60 1.68
N LEU A 24 30.25 28.62 0.82
CA LEU A 24 29.16 28.89 -0.11
C LEU A 24 28.94 27.69 -1.04
N PRO A 25 27.68 27.30 -1.27
CA PRO A 25 27.38 26.26 -2.24
C PRO A 25 27.54 26.83 -3.66
N ALA A 26 27.86 25.96 -4.62
CA ALA A 26 28.03 26.37 -6.01
C ALA A 26 26.71 26.90 -6.63
N ASP A 27 26.83 27.84 -7.55
CA ASP A 27 25.74 28.29 -8.41
C ASP A 27 25.28 27.16 -9.33
N LEU A 28 23.98 27.17 -9.67
CA LEU A 28 23.37 26.17 -10.54
C LEU A 28 22.87 26.86 -11.81
N ASP A 29 23.28 26.38 -12.97
CA ASP A 29 22.75 26.77 -14.29
C ASP A 29 22.21 25.50 -14.99
N LEU A 30 20.90 25.37 -15.06
CA LEU A 30 20.20 24.23 -15.67
C LEU A 30 19.50 24.68 -16.95
N LYS A 31 19.89 24.08 -18.08
CA LYS A 31 19.30 24.31 -19.40
C LYS A 31 18.71 23.02 -19.95
N VAL A 32 17.41 23.02 -20.20
CA VAL A 32 16.65 21.89 -20.73
C VAL A 32 15.92 22.36 -21.98
N LYS A 33 16.31 21.83 -23.14
CA LYS A 33 15.66 22.17 -24.42
C LYS A 33 14.20 21.69 -24.47
N MET A 34 13.96 20.49 -23.96
CA MET A 34 12.62 19.89 -23.93
C MET A 34 12.52 18.91 -22.76
N LEU A 35 11.45 19.04 -21.99
CA LEU A 35 11.05 18.12 -20.93
C LEU A 35 9.64 17.63 -21.26
N SER A 36 9.46 16.32 -21.42
CA SER A 36 8.15 15.70 -21.62
C SER A 36 7.92 14.59 -20.60
N ILE A 37 6.79 14.64 -19.91
CA ILE A 37 6.32 13.60 -18.99
C ILE A 37 4.95 13.15 -19.48
N GLU A 38 4.81 11.86 -19.78
CA GLU A 38 3.58 11.26 -20.28
C GLU A 38 3.10 10.16 -19.32
N LEU A 39 1.89 10.29 -18.83
CA LEU A 39 1.20 9.21 -18.12
C LEU A 39 0.26 8.53 -19.11
N CYS A 40 0.47 7.24 -19.33
CA CYS A 40 -0.37 6.44 -20.21
C CYS A 40 -1.34 5.57 -19.42
N ASP A 41 -2.51 5.36 -20.01
CA ASP A 41 -3.54 4.44 -19.53
C ASP A 41 -3.21 2.98 -19.88
N ASP A 42 -3.86 2.05 -19.18
CA ASP A 42 -3.69 0.62 -19.44
C ASP A 42 -4.21 0.25 -20.85
N PRO A 43 -3.42 -0.46 -21.67
CA PRO A 43 -3.82 -0.80 -23.04
C PRO A 43 -5.11 -1.63 -23.14
N PHE A 44 -5.47 -2.42 -22.12
CA PHE A 44 -6.72 -3.17 -22.10
C PHE A 44 -7.90 -2.26 -21.77
N GLU A 45 -7.78 -1.37 -20.79
CA GLU A 45 -8.84 -0.41 -20.47
C GLU A 45 -9.14 0.53 -21.65
N VAL A 46 -8.11 1.01 -22.34
CA VAL A 46 -8.29 1.84 -23.55
C VAL A 46 -9.03 1.07 -24.64
N LYS A 47 -8.71 -0.21 -24.86
CA LYS A 47 -9.44 -1.04 -25.84
C LYS A 47 -10.90 -1.27 -25.44
N MET A 48 -11.17 -1.46 -24.14
CA MET A 48 -12.55 -1.57 -23.66
C MET A 48 -13.33 -0.26 -23.87
N GLY A 49 -12.71 0.89 -23.58
CA GLY A 49 -13.30 2.20 -23.83
C GLY A 49 -13.64 2.40 -25.31
N LEU A 50 -12.71 2.11 -26.21
CA LEU A 50 -12.91 2.19 -27.66
C LEU A 50 -14.03 1.27 -28.16
N ASN A 51 -14.10 0.04 -27.66
CA ASN A 51 -15.20 -0.88 -28.01
C ASN A 51 -16.54 -0.35 -27.49
N HIS A 52 -16.58 0.21 -26.28
CA HIS A 52 -17.79 0.78 -25.70
C HIS A 52 -18.30 1.99 -26.49
N GLU A 53 -17.40 2.88 -26.91
CA GLU A 53 -17.74 4.00 -27.78
C GLU A 53 -18.28 3.52 -29.13
N LEU A 54 -17.60 2.56 -29.77
CA LEU A 54 -18.07 1.97 -31.02
C LEU A 54 -19.46 1.34 -30.87
N LEU A 55 -19.74 0.67 -29.75
CA LEU A 55 -21.04 0.07 -29.46
C LEU A 55 -22.14 1.12 -29.26
N LYS A 56 -21.84 2.23 -28.56
CA LYS A 56 -22.78 3.37 -28.45
C LYS A 56 -23.11 3.94 -29.81
N ASP A 57 -22.08 4.15 -30.63
CA ASP A 57 -22.19 4.71 -31.97
C ASP A 57 -23.00 3.80 -32.90
N GLU A 58 -22.75 2.49 -32.84
CA GLU A 58 -23.50 1.48 -33.58
C GLU A 58 -24.96 1.37 -33.10
N GLY A 59 -25.21 1.56 -31.80
CA GLY A 59 -26.58 1.65 -31.27
C GLY A 59 -27.36 2.81 -31.91
N ASN A 60 -26.74 3.99 -32.01
CA ASN A 60 -27.34 5.16 -32.67
C ASN A 60 -27.56 4.93 -34.17
N GLU A 61 -26.57 4.38 -34.87
CA GLU A 61 -26.65 4.10 -36.30
C GLU A 61 -27.68 3.00 -36.62
N SER A 62 -27.77 1.96 -35.80
CA SER A 62 -28.78 0.91 -35.94
C SER A 62 -30.19 1.46 -35.80
N LYS A 63 -30.42 2.39 -34.85
CA LYS A 63 -31.69 3.09 -34.70
C LYS A 63 -32.05 3.89 -35.96
N LYS A 64 -31.11 4.68 -36.51
CA LYS A 64 -31.33 5.42 -37.77
C LYS A 64 -31.63 4.49 -38.94
N ARG A 65 -30.92 3.37 -39.06
CA ARG A 65 -31.15 2.38 -40.13
C ARG A 65 -32.53 1.75 -40.03
N LYS A 66 -32.99 1.47 -38.81
CA LYS A 66 -34.34 0.97 -38.55
C LYS A 66 -35.41 2.01 -38.90
N GLU A 67 -35.25 3.26 -38.49
CA GLU A 67 -36.17 4.36 -38.87
C GLU A 67 -36.29 4.52 -40.39
N VAL A 68 -35.18 4.44 -41.12
CA VAL A 68 -35.18 4.49 -42.60
C VAL A 68 -35.85 3.26 -43.21
N MET A 69 -35.68 2.07 -42.62
CA MET A 69 -36.36 0.85 -43.07
C MET A 69 -37.87 0.93 -42.83
N ASP A 70 -38.29 1.39 -41.65
CA ASP A 70 -39.68 1.56 -41.28
C ASP A 70 -40.39 2.56 -42.22
N ALA A 71 -39.74 3.68 -42.52
CA ALA A 71 -40.26 4.67 -43.47
C ALA A 71 -40.43 4.08 -44.89
N LYS A 72 -39.47 3.28 -45.36
CA LYS A 72 -39.55 2.59 -46.66
C LYS A 72 -40.64 1.53 -46.68
N LEU A 73 -40.80 0.78 -45.60
CA LEU A 73 -41.86 -0.23 -45.48
C LEU A 73 -43.24 0.41 -45.45
N LEU A 74 -43.40 1.57 -44.79
CA LEU A 74 -44.66 2.33 -44.77
C LEU A 74 -45.03 2.83 -46.18
N ASP A 75 -44.07 3.41 -46.92
CA ASP A 75 -44.29 3.85 -48.30
C ASP A 75 -44.64 2.68 -49.23
N LEU A 76 -43.98 1.53 -49.06
CA LEU A 76 -44.28 0.32 -49.83
C LEU A 76 -45.64 -0.27 -49.47
N GLN A 77 -46.04 -0.24 -48.19
CA GLN A 77 -47.34 -0.72 -47.72
C GLN A 77 -48.49 0.14 -48.29
N ASN A 78 -48.27 1.46 -48.41
CA ASN A 78 -49.22 2.37 -49.06
C ASN A 78 -49.40 2.09 -50.56
N LYS A 79 -48.41 1.46 -51.21
CA LYS A 79 -48.41 1.15 -52.65
C LYS A 79 -48.84 -0.29 -52.96
N LYS A 80 -48.51 -1.26 -52.10
CA LYS A 80 -48.78 -2.71 -52.29
C LYS A 80 -48.89 -3.43 -50.93
N PHE A 81 -49.71 -4.49 -50.87
CA PHE A 81 -49.78 -5.36 -49.68
C PHE A 81 -48.47 -6.13 -49.47
N ILE A 82 -47.87 -6.03 -48.29
CA ILE A 82 -46.63 -6.73 -47.92
C ILE A 82 -46.95 -7.83 -46.89
N PRO A 83 -46.74 -9.11 -47.22
CA PRO A 83 -46.87 -10.22 -46.27
C PRO A 83 -45.96 -10.06 -45.06
N VAL A 84 -46.41 -10.53 -43.90
CA VAL A 84 -45.66 -10.46 -42.62
C VAL A 84 -44.28 -11.13 -42.75
N ASN A 85 -44.21 -12.33 -43.35
CA ASN A 85 -42.94 -13.06 -43.57
C ASN A 85 -41.92 -12.23 -44.36
N LYS A 86 -42.37 -11.44 -45.34
CA LYS A 86 -41.48 -10.61 -46.17
C LYS A 86 -40.97 -9.39 -45.42
N ARG A 87 -41.72 -8.88 -44.43
CA ARG A 87 -41.24 -7.84 -43.51
C ARG A 87 -40.18 -8.39 -42.57
N GLU A 88 -40.42 -9.57 -42.01
CA GLU A 88 -39.45 -10.25 -41.13
C GLU A 88 -38.13 -10.56 -41.86
N GLU A 89 -38.19 -11.02 -43.12
CA GLU A 89 -36.99 -11.22 -43.96
C GLU A 89 -36.19 -9.92 -44.19
N LEU A 90 -36.87 -8.78 -44.38
CA LEU A 90 -36.22 -7.49 -44.58
C LEU A 90 -35.54 -6.97 -43.31
N TYR A 91 -36.15 -7.15 -42.14
CA TYR A 91 -35.51 -6.85 -40.86
C TYR A 91 -34.33 -7.79 -40.58
N ALA A 92 -34.48 -9.09 -40.83
CA ALA A 92 -33.39 -10.06 -40.69
C ALA A 92 -32.20 -9.72 -41.62
N SER A 93 -32.47 -9.26 -42.84
CA SER A 93 -31.44 -8.77 -43.77
C SER A 93 -30.76 -7.50 -43.26
N LEU A 94 -31.52 -6.59 -42.64
CA LEU A 94 -31.00 -5.37 -42.02
C LEU A 94 -30.08 -5.68 -40.82
N ASP A 95 -30.48 -6.61 -39.97
CA ASP A 95 -29.70 -7.05 -38.81
C ASP A 95 -28.39 -7.71 -39.24
N LYS A 96 -28.44 -8.56 -40.29
CA LYS A 96 -27.25 -9.17 -40.88
C LYS A 96 -26.30 -8.10 -41.43
N LYS A 97 -26.81 -7.14 -42.21
CA LYS A 97 -26.00 -6.04 -42.74
C LYS A 97 -25.42 -5.16 -41.64
N SER A 98 -26.19 -4.89 -40.58
CA SER A 98 -25.70 -4.09 -39.44
C SER A 98 -24.57 -4.81 -38.71
N SER A 99 -24.69 -6.13 -38.54
CA SER A 99 -23.63 -6.97 -37.97
C SER A 99 -22.35 -6.95 -38.81
N GLU A 100 -22.47 -7.07 -40.14
CA GLU A 100 -21.33 -6.98 -41.07
C GLU A 100 -20.65 -5.60 -41.03
N ILE A 101 -21.44 -4.52 -40.95
CA ILE A 101 -20.93 -3.15 -40.81
C ILE A 101 -20.17 -2.98 -39.49
N TYR A 102 -20.72 -3.47 -38.38
CA TYR A 102 -20.06 -3.41 -37.07
C TYR A 102 -18.72 -4.15 -37.08
N ILE A 103 -18.65 -5.37 -37.62
CA ILE A 103 -17.41 -6.14 -37.72
C ILE A 103 -16.36 -5.36 -38.52
N ARG A 104 -16.75 -4.78 -39.66
CA ARG A 104 -15.85 -4.00 -40.50
C ARG A 104 -15.32 -2.75 -39.78
N ARG A 105 -16.19 -2.03 -39.05
CA ARG A 105 -15.81 -0.85 -38.25
C ARG A 105 -14.90 -1.23 -37.09
N SER A 106 -15.17 -2.34 -36.40
CA SER A 106 -14.35 -2.85 -35.30
C SER A 106 -12.94 -3.24 -35.78
N GLN A 107 -12.83 -3.92 -36.93
CA GLN A 107 -11.52 -4.24 -37.52
C GLN A 107 -10.77 -2.98 -37.95
N GLN A 108 -11.46 -1.99 -38.52
CA GLN A 108 -10.85 -0.72 -38.90
C GLN A 108 -10.35 0.07 -37.69
N LEU A 109 -11.09 0.09 -36.58
CA LEU A 109 -10.75 0.81 -35.35
C LEU A 109 -9.36 0.42 -34.81
N TYR A 110 -8.98 -0.84 -34.91
CA TYR A 110 -7.67 -1.33 -34.47
C TYR A 110 -6.56 -1.14 -35.51
N ASN A 111 -6.92 -0.97 -36.78
CA ASN A 111 -5.98 -0.82 -37.89
C ASN A 111 -5.67 0.65 -38.21
N SER A 112 -6.56 1.58 -37.86
CA SER A 112 -6.38 3.02 -38.09
C SER A 112 -5.79 3.71 -36.85
N GLN A 113 -4.58 4.24 -37.00
CA GLN A 113 -3.85 5.10 -36.06
C GLN A 113 -3.31 4.44 -34.77
N PRO A 114 -2.23 5.00 -34.20
CA PRO A 114 -1.82 4.63 -32.85
C PRO A 114 -2.91 5.02 -31.86
N ILE A 115 -3.43 4.03 -31.12
CA ILE A 115 -4.38 4.24 -30.03
C ILE A 115 -3.80 5.27 -29.06
N ARG A 116 -4.48 6.40 -28.87
CA ARG A 116 -4.07 7.47 -27.94
C ARG A 116 -4.16 6.94 -26.50
N ARG A 117 -3.01 6.64 -25.89
CA ARG A 117 -2.91 6.12 -24.51
C ARG A 117 -2.63 7.20 -23.47
N GLN A 118 -2.19 8.38 -23.89
CA GLN A 118 -1.78 9.45 -22.99
C GLN A 118 -3.01 10.02 -22.25
N LEU A 119 -3.06 9.82 -20.93
CA LEU A 119 -4.02 10.43 -20.01
C LEU A 119 -3.64 11.87 -19.69
N PHE A 120 -2.34 12.07 -19.47
CA PHE A 120 -1.76 13.32 -19.05
C PHE A 120 -0.42 13.50 -19.78
N THR A 121 -0.23 14.69 -20.33
CA THR A 121 1.03 15.08 -20.97
C THR A 121 1.47 16.41 -20.40
N TRP A 122 2.67 16.45 -19.84
CA TRP A 122 3.32 17.66 -19.37
C TRP A 122 4.56 17.91 -20.23
N LEU A 123 4.51 19.00 -20.99
CA LEU A 123 5.57 19.45 -21.87
C LEU A 123 6.12 20.80 -21.39
N MET A 124 7.44 20.95 -21.40
CA MET A 124 8.11 22.23 -21.27
C MET A 124 9.22 22.36 -22.31
N GLU A 125 9.32 23.51 -22.97
CA GLU A 125 10.35 23.80 -23.96
C GLU A 125 11.23 24.97 -23.52
N ASP A 126 12.52 24.86 -23.86
CA ASP A 126 13.57 25.85 -23.59
C ASP A 126 13.53 26.38 -22.15
N VAL A 127 13.56 25.45 -21.18
CA VAL A 127 13.60 25.76 -19.76
C VAL A 127 15.03 26.11 -19.36
N HIS A 128 15.22 27.29 -18.77
CA HIS A 128 16.50 27.75 -18.25
C HIS A 128 16.31 28.25 -16.82
N ILE A 129 16.94 27.57 -15.86
CA ILE A 129 16.88 27.87 -14.43
C ILE A 129 18.28 28.17 -13.92
N ILE A 130 18.46 29.37 -13.38
CA ILE A 130 19.68 29.79 -12.68
C ILE A 130 19.33 29.92 -11.19
N ALA A 131 20.12 29.30 -10.31
CA ALA A 131 19.98 29.44 -8.86
C ALA A 131 21.32 29.85 -8.24
N LEU A 132 21.41 31.13 -7.88
CA LEU A 132 22.62 31.78 -7.37
C LEU A 132 22.70 31.70 -5.84
N ALA A 133 23.90 31.43 -5.34
CA ALA A 133 24.24 31.55 -3.94
C ALA A 133 24.91 32.90 -3.67
N ASP A 134 24.56 33.54 -2.55
CA ASP A 134 25.11 34.83 -2.15
C ASP A 134 25.34 34.85 -0.65
N THR A 135 26.36 35.57 -0.18
CA THR A 135 26.70 35.67 1.26
C THR A 135 25.56 36.28 2.08
N ASN A 136 24.78 37.19 1.51
CA ASN A 136 23.64 37.82 2.18
C ASN A 136 22.44 36.86 2.30
N LEU A 137 22.37 35.81 1.48
CA LEU A 137 21.36 34.76 1.54
C LEU A 137 21.85 33.52 2.31
N HIS A 138 23.10 33.53 2.78
CA HIS A 138 23.76 32.39 3.42
C HIS A 138 23.83 32.53 4.94
N GLY A 139 23.81 31.40 5.65
CA GLY A 139 23.79 31.34 7.11
C GLY A 139 22.39 31.38 7.72
N THR A 140 22.23 30.76 8.88
CA THR A 140 20.92 30.54 9.53
C THR A 140 20.15 31.84 9.74
N ASP A 141 20.79 32.85 10.33
CA ASP A 141 20.12 34.12 10.68
C ASP A 141 19.62 34.89 9.44
N ASN A 142 20.42 34.90 8.37
CA ASN A 142 20.05 35.56 7.12
C ASN A 142 18.90 34.85 6.42
N VAL A 143 18.92 33.50 6.37
CA VAL A 143 17.82 32.72 5.79
C VAL A 143 16.53 32.92 6.58
N LEU A 144 16.59 32.90 7.91
CA LEU A 144 15.41 33.13 8.76
C LEU A 144 14.84 34.53 8.58
N ARG A 145 15.70 35.56 8.48
CA ARG A 145 15.27 36.93 8.18
C ARG A 145 14.52 37.00 6.85
N HIS A 146 15.09 36.44 5.78
CA HIS A 146 14.43 36.42 4.48
C HIS A 146 13.15 35.58 4.44
N MET A 147 13.08 34.51 5.22
CA MET A 147 11.87 33.69 5.35
C MET A 147 10.73 34.49 5.97
N GLN A 148 11.00 35.23 7.06
CA GLN A 148 10.02 36.14 7.68
C GLN A 148 9.68 37.34 6.80
N GLU A 149 10.63 37.82 5.98
CA GLU A 149 10.36 38.92 5.04
C GLU A 149 9.42 38.49 3.89
N ILE A 150 9.58 37.26 3.39
CA ILE A 150 8.76 36.69 2.32
C ILE A 150 7.35 36.38 2.84
N ASP A 151 7.25 35.88 4.07
CA ASP A 151 5.98 35.55 4.73
C ASP A 151 5.87 36.26 6.09
N LYS A 152 5.42 37.52 6.04
CA LYS A 152 5.24 38.37 7.24
C LYS A 152 3.95 38.08 7.99
N GLU A 153 2.98 37.46 7.32
CA GLU A 153 1.63 37.26 7.87
C GLU A 153 1.56 35.99 8.73
N SER A 154 2.37 34.98 8.42
CA SER A 154 2.48 33.79 9.24
C SER A 154 3.18 34.06 10.59
N PRO A 155 2.62 33.60 11.72
CA PRO A 155 3.26 33.75 13.02
C PRO A 155 4.52 32.88 13.09
N PHE A 156 5.67 33.51 13.34
CA PHE A 156 6.92 32.79 13.55
C PHE A 156 7.02 32.25 15.00
N PRO A 157 7.43 30.98 15.21
CA PRO A 157 7.56 30.40 16.54
C PRO A 157 8.51 31.20 17.45
N ARG A 158 8.19 31.28 18.74
CA ARG A 158 9.02 31.96 19.76
C ARG A 158 10.21 31.10 20.21
N ASP A 159 10.08 29.78 20.11
CA ASP A 159 11.12 28.84 20.49
C ASP A 159 12.15 28.66 19.38
N SER A 160 13.39 28.33 19.75
CA SER A 160 14.45 28.04 18.78
C SER A 160 14.09 26.82 17.92
N ILE A 161 14.06 26.99 16.60
CA ILE A 161 13.74 25.92 15.65
C ILE A 161 15.05 25.31 15.13
N GLU A 162 15.20 24.01 15.30
CA GLU A 162 16.27 23.26 14.64
C GLU A 162 15.83 22.77 13.26
N PHE A 163 16.61 23.11 12.24
CA PHE A 163 16.37 22.70 10.86
C PHE A 163 17.32 21.56 10.45
N VAL A 164 16.79 20.61 9.70
CA VAL A 164 17.56 19.54 9.04
C VAL A 164 18.03 19.99 7.65
N THR A 165 17.17 20.73 6.94
CA THR A 165 17.49 21.36 5.66
C THR A 165 17.18 22.85 5.77
N LEU A 166 18.16 23.72 5.50
CA LEU A 166 17.95 25.16 5.46
C LEU A 166 18.84 25.78 4.39
N TRP A 167 18.25 26.49 3.43
CA TRP A 167 18.98 27.24 2.41
C TRP A 167 18.09 28.32 1.79
N CYS A 168 18.73 29.36 1.26
CA CYS A 168 18.10 30.40 0.43
C CYS A 168 18.94 30.61 -0.82
N ARG A 169 18.28 30.77 -1.98
CA ARG A 169 18.94 31.11 -3.24
C ARG A 169 18.12 32.14 -4.00
N TYR A 170 18.79 32.96 -4.78
CA TYR A 170 18.11 33.77 -5.79
C TYR A 170 17.92 32.93 -7.04
N VAL A 171 16.68 32.66 -7.42
CA VAL A 171 16.32 31.83 -8.55
C VAL A 171 15.77 32.70 -9.66
N CYS A 172 16.29 32.53 -10.87
CA CYS A 172 15.73 33.06 -12.10
C CYS A 172 15.40 31.88 -13.01
N ALA A 173 14.13 31.76 -13.39
CA ALA A 173 13.64 30.70 -14.27
C ALA A 173 12.96 31.33 -15.49
N SER A 174 13.31 30.84 -16.66
CA SER A 174 12.66 31.18 -17.92
C SER A 174 12.26 29.93 -18.67
N LEU A 175 11.17 30.01 -19.41
CA LEU A 175 10.68 28.94 -20.28
C LEU A 175 9.97 29.54 -21.48
N LYS A 176 10.06 28.88 -22.63
CA LYS A 176 9.38 29.31 -23.86
C LYS A 176 7.96 28.78 -23.92
N LEU A 177 7.76 27.51 -23.56
CA LEU A 177 6.45 26.88 -23.55
C LEU A 177 6.32 25.99 -22.31
N TRP A 178 5.19 26.07 -21.64
CA TRP A 178 4.78 25.11 -20.61
C TRP A 178 3.32 24.74 -20.85
N LEU A 179 3.13 23.47 -21.20
CA LEU A 179 1.86 22.94 -21.63
C LEU A 179 1.51 21.69 -20.83
N VAL A 180 0.29 21.65 -20.29
CA VAL A 180 -0.25 20.47 -19.61
C VAL A 180 -1.60 20.10 -20.23
N ASN A 181 -1.65 18.94 -20.85
CA ASN A 181 -2.83 18.39 -21.51
C ASN A 181 -3.42 17.21 -20.75
N LEU A 182 -4.74 17.13 -20.78
CA LEU A 182 -5.51 15.98 -20.33
C LEU A 182 -6.22 15.36 -21.54
N ARG A 183 -6.39 14.04 -21.54
CA ARG A 183 -6.98 13.31 -22.68
C ARG A 183 -8.37 13.81 -23.05
N ASP A 184 -9.23 13.95 -22.03
CA ASP A 184 -10.67 14.12 -22.19
C ASP A 184 -11.08 15.59 -22.34
N PHE A 185 -10.13 16.53 -22.22
CA PHE A 185 -10.36 17.96 -22.30
C PHE A 185 -9.68 18.55 -23.54
N PRO A 186 -10.43 19.22 -24.43
CA PRO A 186 -9.86 19.81 -25.63
C PRO A 186 -8.99 21.05 -25.32
N GLN A 187 -9.22 21.70 -24.19
CA GLN A 187 -8.45 22.84 -23.74
C GLN A 187 -7.31 22.37 -22.81
N PRO A 188 -6.07 22.85 -22.99
CA PRO A 188 -4.97 22.55 -22.08
C PRO A 188 -5.28 23.10 -20.68
N MET A 189 -4.90 22.34 -19.65
CA MET A 189 -5.04 22.75 -18.25
C MET A 189 -4.09 23.90 -17.91
N ILE A 190 -2.88 23.86 -18.47
CA ILE A 190 -1.89 24.93 -18.39
C ILE A 190 -1.38 25.16 -19.81
N ASP A 191 -1.45 26.39 -20.27
CA ASP A 191 -0.79 26.85 -21.50
C ASP A 191 -0.15 28.20 -21.19
N VAL A 192 1.18 28.19 -21.09
CA VAL A 192 1.97 29.34 -20.72
C VAL A 192 3.10 29.49 -21.72
N GLN A 193 3.18 30.65 -22.35
CA GLN A 193 4.21 30.97 -23.31
C GLN A 193 5.11 32.10 -22.78
N ASN A 194 6.41 32.00 -23.07
CA ASN A 194 7.43 33.00 -22.78
C ASN A 194 7.36 33.52 -21.34
N LYS A 195 7.42 32.60 -20.37
CA LYS A 195 7.33 32.95 -18.95
C LYS A 195 8.71 33.15 -18.34
N HIS A 196 8.81 34.20 -17.54
CA HIS A 196 9.99 34.54 -16.75
C HIS A 196 9.57 34.74 -15.29
N VAL A 197 10.28 34.12 -14.36
CA VAL A 197 10.04 34.22 -12.93
C VAL A 197 11.38 34.40 -12.24
N TRP A 198 11.45 35.31 -11.28
CA TRP A 198 12.65 35.53 -10.48
C TRP A 198 12.28 35.83 -9.03
N GLY A 199 13.19 35.52 -8.12
CA GLY A 199 13.02 35.85 -6.71
C GLY A 199 13.88 35.01 -5.79
N ARG A 200 13.68 35.22 -4.48
CA ARG A 200 14.33 34.42 -3.43
C ARG A 200 13.49 33.16 -3.21
N LEU A 201 14.14 32.00 -3.28
CA LEU A 201 13.55 30.71 -2.96
C LEU A 201 14.24 30.15 -1.71
N ILE A 202 13.42 29.77 -0.73
CA ILE A 202 13.89 29.25 0.56
C ILE A 202 13.39 27.82 0.72
N GLY A 203 14.31 26.91 1.05
CA GLY A 203 13.98 25.56 1.48
C GLY A 203 14.29 25.42 2.97
N ALA A 204 13.26 25.17 3.77
CA ALA A 204 13.37 24.96 5.21
C ALA A 204 12.60 23.69 5.62
N GLU A 205 13.31 22.72 6.20
CA GLU A 205 12.76 21.47 6.71
C GLU A 205 13.15 21.35 8.18
N ARG A 206 12.16 21.35 9.07
CA ARG A 206 12.34 21.25 10.52
C ARG A 206 12.76 19.83 10.90
N GLU A 207 13.52 19.72 12.00
CA GLU A 207 13.75 18.43 12.65
C GLU A 207 12.45 17.86 13.23
N GLY A 208 12.21 16.56 12.98
CA GLY A 208 11.05 15.87 13.50
C GLY A 208 11.03 15.91 15.03
N THR A 209 9.85 15.99 15.62
CA THR A 209 9.67 15.85 17.07
C THR A 209 9.96 14.41 17.50
N ALA A 210 10.23 14.18 18.79
CA ALA A 210 10.56 12.86 19.34
C ALA A 210 9.46 11.79 19.21
N ARG A 211 8.28 12.13 18.68
CA ARG A 211 7.21 11.19 18.35
C ARG A 211 7.13 11.10 16.83
N ASP A 212 7.44 9.92 16.31
CA ASP A 212 7.53 9.70 14.88
C ASP A 212 6.15 9.70 14.19
N MET A 213 5.08 9.35 14.94
CA MET A 213 3.71 9.27 14.41
C MET A 213 2.64 9.52 15.48
N ASP A 214 1.69 10.41 15.20
CA ASP A 214 0.59 10.71 16.12
C ASP A 214 -0.49 9.61 16.10
N SER A 215 -0.90 9.15 14.91
CA SER A 215 -1.91 8.10 14.79
C SER A 215 -1.63 7.14 13.63
N LEU A 216 -1.91 5.85 13.85
CA LEU A 216 -1.87 4.80 12.83
C LEU A 216 -3.12 3.95 12.93
N THR A 217 -3.92 3.90 11.86
CA THR A 217 -5.07 2.99 11.79
C THR A 217 -4.85 1.99 10.66
N LEU A 218 -4.83 0.70 11.00
CA LEU A 218 -4.71 -0.39 10.04
C LEU A 218 -5.98 -1.23 10.07
N ALA A 219 -6.59 -1.46 8.91
CA ALA A 219 -7.74 -2.35 8.78
C ALA A 219 -7.35 -3.58 7.97
N TYR A 220 -7.69 -4.78 8.46
CA TYR A 220 -7.47 -6.03 7.77
C TYR A 220 -8.64 -6.99 8.01
N GLY A 221 -8.93 -7.84 7.03
CA GLY A 221 -9.81 -8.98 7.22
C GLY A 221 -9.75 -9.91 6.01
N VAL A 222 -10.37 -11.08 6.15
CA VAL A 222 -10.36 -12.13 5.12
C VAL A 222 -10.97 -11.65 3.79
N CYS A 223 -11.87 -10.67 3.83
CA CYS A 223 -12.42 -10.03 2.64
C CYS A 223 -11.38 -9.32 1.75
N TRP A 224 -10.22 -8.95 2.30
CA TRP A 224 -9.14 -8.27 1.56
C TRP A 224 -8.13 -9.25 0.94
N GLU A 225 -8.14 -10.53 1.33
CA GLU A 225 -7.16 -11.51 0.85
C GLU A 225 -7.11 -11.65 -0.68
N PRO A 226 -8.24 -11.69 -1.42
CA PRO A 226 -8.20 -11.75 -2.88
C PRO A 226 -7.52 -10.52 -3.50
N ALA A 227 -7.75 -9.33 -2.95
CA ALA A 227 -7.16 -8.08 -3.41
C ALA A 227 -5.67 -8.02 -3.07
N VAL A 228 -5.28 -8.37 -1.85
CA VAL A 228 -3.86 -8.46 -1.42
C VAL A 228 -3.11 -9.50 -2.26
N ALA A 229 -3.75 -10.63 -2.60
CA ALA A 229 -3.15 -11.63 -3.48
C ALA A 229 -2.90 -11.09 -4.90
N LEU A 230 -3.85 -10.34 -5.48
CA LEU A 230 -3.68 -9.70 -6.79
C LEU A 230 -2.62 -8.60 -6.76
N TYR A 231 -2.59 -7.80 -5.69
CA TYR A 231 -1.55 -6.80 -5.47
C TYR A 231 -0.17 -7.46 -5.42
N ASN A 232 -0.02 -8.54 -4.64
CA ASN A 232 1.24 -9.29 -4.58
C ASN A 232 1.67 -9.85 -5.94
N GLN A 233 0.73 -10.38 -6.74
CA GLN A 233 1.03 -10.81 -8.11
C GLN A 233 1.50 -9.65 -9.01
N SER A 234 0.92 -8.47 -8.83
CA SER A 234 1.31 -7.27 -9.59
C SER A 234 2.68 -6.76 -9.14
N MET A 235 2.99 -6.85 -7.85
CA MET A 235 4.30 -6.51 -7.30
C MET A 235 5.41 -7.44 -7.81
N ASP A 236 5.11 -8.70 -8.14
CA ASP A 236 6.07 -9.61 -8.78
C ASP A 236 6.55 -9.10 -10.16
N LEU A 237 5.80 -8.20 -10.84
CA LEU A 237 6.27 -7.56 -12.08
C LEU A 237 7.33 -6.49 -11.82
N ILE A 238 7.26 -5.82 -10.66
CA ILE A 238 8.20 -4.77 -10.24
C ILE A 238 9.42 -5.41 -9.58
N ASN A 239 9.19 -6.32 -8.65
CA ASN A 239 10.22 -7.05 -7.91
C ASN A 239 10.16 -8.52 -8.29
N ARG A 240 10.83 -8.87 -9.40
CA ARG A 240 10.81 -10.22 -9.96
C ARG A 240 11.20 -11.26 -8.89
N PRO A 241 10.48 -12.39 -8.80
CA PRO A 241 10.89 -13.47 -7.91
C PRO A 241 12.28 -13.99 -8.27
N SER A 242 12.99 -14.52 -7.28
CA SER A 242 14.29 -15.16 -7.51
C SER A 242 14.17 -16.24 -8.59
N VAL A 243 15.14 -16.27 -9.49
CA VAL A 243 15.23 -17.25 -10.59
C VAL A 243 15.86 -18.56 -10.12
N ASP A 244 16.35 -18.59 -8.88
CA ASP A 244 16.95 -19.78 -8.26
C ASP A 244 15.96 -20.96 -8.23
N PRO A 245 16.38 -22.19 -8.63
CA PRO A 245 15.50 -23.35 -8.73
C PRO A 245 15.11 -23.97 -7.37
N SER A 246 15.69 -23.50 -6.26
CA SER A 246 15.42 -23.96 -4.91
C SER A 246 13.96 -23.78 -4.51
N THR A 247 13.49 -24.60 -3.56
CA THR A 247 12.11 -24.46 -3.08
C THR A 247 11.90 -23.11 -2.36
N PRO A 248 10.71 -22.47 -2.50
CA PRO A 248 10.47 -21.15 -1.93
C PRO A 248 10.61 -21.13 -0.41
N LEU A 249 11.31 -20.13 0.12
CA LEU A 249 11.41 -19.90 1.56
C LEU A 249 10.04 -19.59 2.19
N PRO A 250 9.77 -20.10 3.41
CA PRO A 250 8.70 -19.61 4.27
C PRO A 250 8.80 -18.09 4.50
N PHE A 251 7.69 -17.45 4.86
CA PHE A 251 7.66 -16.00 5.08
C PHE A 251 8.69 -15.54 6.11
N TRP A 252 8.74 -16.18 7.28
CA TRP A 252 9.67 -15.78 8.36
C TRP A 252 11.14 -15.96 7.98
N ASP A 253 11.48 -17.02 7.25
CA ASP A 253 12.84 -17.23 6.73
C ASP A 253 13.22 -16.16 5.72
N LYS A 254 12.30 -15.81 4.82
CA LYS A 254 12.52 -14.74 3.84
C LYS A 254 12.66 -13.39 4.51
N MET A 255 11.84 -13.09 5.53
CA MET A 255 11.95 -11.86 6.32
C MET A 255 13.33 -11.81 7.02
N ARG A 256 13.75 -12.91 7.65
CA ARG A 256 15.05 -13.03 8.31
C ARG A 256 16.22 -12.89 7.34
N LEU A 257 16.09 -13.35 6.09
CA LEU A 257 17.11 -13.22 5.04
C LEU A 257 17.23 -11.79 4.49
N LEU A 258 16.12 -11.06 4.39
CA LEU A 258 16.09 -9.76 3.72
C LEU A 258 16.27 -8.58 4.67
N PHE A 259 15.75 -8.69 5.89
CA PHE A 259 15.72 -7.60 6.85
C PHE A 259 16.70 -7.88 7.98
N HIS A 260 17.67 -6.97 8.13
CA HIS A 260 18.63 -6.99 9.21
C HIS A 260 18.66 -5.62 9.88
N GLY A 261 18.47 -5.61 11.18
CA GLY A 261 18.60 -4.39 11.98
C GLY A 261 17.62 -4.34 13.14
N ARG A 262 17.53 -3.15 13.72
CA ARG A 262 16.57 -2.81 14.75
C ARG A 262 15.64 -1.74 14.21
N PHE A 263 14.34 -1.99 14.26
CA PHE A 263 13.29 -1.07 13.86
C PHE A 263 12.53 -0.63 15.12
N THR A 264 12.64 0.64 15.47
CA THR A 264 11.92 1.25 16.60
C THR A 264 10.91 2.26 16.09
N LEU A 265 9.71 2.25 16.65
CA LEU A 265 8.63 3.16 16.28
C LEU A 265 7.90 3.61 17.54
N SER A 266 7.69 4.92 17.69
CA SER A 266 6.87 5.50 18.75
C SER A 266 5.61 6.12 18.17
N ILE A 267 4.44 5.62 18.60
CA ILE A 267 3.12 6.03 18.11
C ILE A 267 2.25 6.47 19.29
N ALA A 268 1.61 7.64 19.19
CA ALA A 268 0.72 8.08 20.27
C ALA A 268 -0.57 7.24 20.34
N ARG A 269 -1.17 6.88 19.18
CA ARG A 269 -2.30 5.96 19.11
C ARG A 269 -2.23 5.05 17.89
N MET A 270 -2.25 3.73 18.08
CA MET A 270 -2.32 2.75 16.99
C MET A 270 -3.60 1.92 17.11
N SER A 271 -4.45 1.90 16.10
CA SER A 271 -5.67 1.08 16.06
C SER A 271 -5.56 0.03 14.95
N TRP A 272 -5.62 -1.24 15.32
CA TRP A 272 -5.73 -2.36 14.38
C TRP A 272 -7.16 -2.89 14.38
N LEU A 273 -7.85 -2.67 13.26
CA LEU A 273 -9.22 -3.07 13.00
C LEU A 273 -9.25 -4.40 12.24
N TYR A 274 -9.86 -5.42 12.84
CA TYR A 274 -10.06 -6.72 12.22
C TYR A 274 -11.51 -6.86 11.74
N HIS A 275 -11.74 -7.00 10.43
CA HIS A 275 -13.07 -7.20 9.86
C HIS A 275 -13.57 -8.63 10.06
N ALA A 276 -14.75 -8.75 10.68
CA ALA A 276 -15.44 -10.02 10.89
C ALA A 276 -16.48 -10.32 9.78
N SER A 277 -16.22 -9.90 8.53
CA SER A 277 -17.15 -10.07 7.41
C SER A 277 -16.43 -10.39 6.10
N PHE A 278 -17.12 -11.07 5.19
CA PHE A 278 -16.65 -11.29 3.81
C PHE A 278 -16.95 -10.09 2.89
N ASP A 279 -17.79 -9.17 3.34
CA ASP A 279 -18.06 -7.92 2.63
C ASP A 279 -17.02 -6.85 3.03
N PRO A 280 -16.17 -6.38 2.12
CA PRO A 280 -15.18 -5.34 2.42
C PRO A 280 -15.82 -3.97 2.72
N TYR A 281 -17.08 -3.75 2.35
CA TYR A 281 -17.79 -2.49 2.62
C TYR A 281 -18.49 -2.47 3.98
N ASN A 282 -18.45 -3.59 4.72
CA ASN A 282 -19.06 -3.68 6.05
C ASN A 282 -18.16 -3.04 7.11
N ASN A 283 -18.57 -1.86 7.58
CA ASN A 283 -17.91 -1.09 8.64
C ASN A 283 -18.55 -1.28 10.03
N THR A 284 -19.52 -2.17 10.17
CA THR A 284 -20.33 -2.31 11.39
C THR A 284 -19.87 -3.42 12.32
N GLU A 285 -19.05 -4.35 11.81
CA GLU A 285 -18.63 -5.57 12.51
C GLU A 285 -17.10 -5.69 12.51
N LEU A 286 -16.49 -5.06 13.51
CA LEU A 286 -15.03 -4.88 13.59
C LEU A 286 -14.55 -5.23 15.01
N MET A 287 -13.41 -5.91 15.11
CA MET A 287 -12.66 -6.01 16.36
C MET A 287 -11.55 -4.98 16.35
N ASP A 288 -11.55 -4.07 17.30
CA ASP A 288 -10.62 -2.95 17.37
C ASP A 288 -9.60 -3.19 18.49
N TRP A 289 -8.33 -3.32 18.11
CA TRP A 289 -7.18 -3.41 18.99
C TRP A 289 -6.48 -2.05 18.99
N THR A 290 -6.75 -1.25 20.01
CA THR A 290 -6.19 0.10 20.15
C THR A 290 -5.06 0.08 21.17
N TRP A 291 -3.87 0.50 20.73
CA TRP A 291 -2.73 0.80 21.58
C TRP A 291 -2.62 2.30 21.81
N THR A 292 -2.40 2.72 23.06
CA THR A 292 -2.03 4.10 23.41
C THR A 292 -0.59 4.18 23.90
N ASN A 293 0.10 5.23 23.48
CA ASN A 293 1.53 5.46 23.73
C ASN A 293 2.40 4.24 23.39
N LEU A 294 2.17 3.67 22.21
CA LEU A 294 2.86 2.46 21.76
C LEU A 294 4.33 2.78 21.42
N ALA A 295 5.23 2.13 22.14
CA ALA A 295 6.61 1.94 21.74
C ALA A 295 6.76 0.53 21.16
N MET A 296 7.04 0.44 19.87
CA MET A 296 7.36 -0.80 19.18
C MET A 296 8.86 -0.88 18.95
N ASP A 297 9.44 -2.02 19.28
CA ASP A 297 10.83 -2.36 18.99
C ASP A 297 10.90 -3.75 18.36
N TRP A 298 11.43 -3.80 17.15
CA TRP A 298 11.57 -5.01 16.36
C TRP A 298 13.05 -5.25 16.07
N THR A 299 13.53 -6.42 16.47
CA THR A 299 14.84 -6.98 16.09
C THR A 299 14.63 -8.28 15.32
N ASN A 300 15.66 -8.80 14.64
CA ASN A 300 15.55 -9.96 13.74
C ASN A 300 14.73 -11.15 14.30
N ALA A 301 14.77 -11.40 15.61
CA ALA A 301 14.12 -12.53 16.27
C ALA A 301 13.07 -12.16 17.32
N MET A 302 12.74 -10.87 17.48
CA MET A 302 11.91 -10.44 18.60
C MET A 302 11.13 -9.18 18.29
N PHE A 303 9.84 -9.22 18.61
CA PHE A 303 8.98 -8.05 18.69
C PHE A 303 8.71 -7.71 20.14
N LEU A 304 8.83 -6.44 20.48
CA LEU A 304 8.49 -5.88 21.78
C LEU A 304 7.54 -4.71 21.56
N LEU A 305 6.35 -4.81 22.12
CA LEU A 305 5.31 -3.78 22.09
C LEU A 305 5.07 -3.34 23.52
N GLN A 306 5.27 -2.07 23.80
CA GLN A 306 5.05 -1.48 25.11
C GLN A 306 4.06 -0.32 25.02
N GLY A 307 2.97 -0.38 25.78
CA GLY A 307 1.93 0.65 25.81
C GLY A 307 0.68 0.13 26.48
N ASP A 308 -0.41 0.88 26.44
CA ASP A 308 -1.70 0.41 26.96
C ASP A 308 -2.50 -0.20 25.81
N LEU A 309 -3.03 -1.41 26.01
CA LEU A 309 -3.81 -2.13 24.99
C LEU A 309 -5.27 -2.22 25.41
N ASP A 310 -6.13 -1.68 24.56
CA ASP A 310 -7.59 -1.83 24.61
C ASP A 310 -8.07 -2.70 23.45
N ILE A 311 -8.78 -3.77 23.75
CA ILE A 311 -9.48 -4.59 22.78
C ILE A 311 -10.98 -4.34 22.93
N SER A 312 -11.64 -3.93 21.87
CA SER A 312 -13.08 -3.69 21.84
C SER A 312 -13.75 -4.35 20.64
N VAL A 313 -15.03 -4.66 20.78
CA VAL A 313 -15.84 -5.26 19.71
C VAL A 313 -16.90 -4.25 19.27
N ARG A 314 -16.89 -3.93 17.98
CA ARG A 314 -17.92 -3.12 17.32
C ARG A 314 -18.88 -4.05 16.62
N THR A 315 -20.16 -3.99 17.00
CA THR A 315 -21.23 -4.79 16.40
C THR A 315 -22.44 -3.91 16.13
N ALA A 316 -23.27 -4.28 15.17
CA ALA A 316 -24.56 -3.63 14.91
C ALA A 316 -25.62 -3.88 16.01
N SER A 317 -25.24 -4.43 17.16
CA SER A 317 -26.14 -4.79 18.27
C SER A 317 -26.16 -3.72 19.37
N LYS A 318 -27.03 -3.89 20.37
CA LYS A 318 -27.09 -3.02 21.57
C LYS A 318 -25.76 -2.91 22.34
N TYR A 319 -24.85 -3.87 22.15
CA TYR A 319 -23.53 -3.94 22.78
C TYR A 319 -22.41 -3.41 21.88
N ASN A 320 -22.71 -2.39 21.06
CA ASN A 320 -21.69 -1.72 20.25
C ASN A 320 -20.63 -1.08 21.16
N GLU A 321 -19.36 -1.26 20.84
CA GLU A 321 -18.19 -0.77 21.60
C GLU A 321 -18.01 -1.41 22.98
N SER A 322 -18.41 -2.68 23.16
CA SER A 322 -18.06 -3.41 24.37
C SER A 322 -16.54 -3.56 24.47
N LYS A 323 -15.96 -3.05 25.57
CA LYS A 323 -14.53 -3.25 25.89
C LYS A 323 -14.34 -4.69 26.33
N LEU A 324 -13.70 -5.49 25.48
CA LEU A 324 -13.41 -6.88 25.76
C LEU A 324 -12.26 -7.02 26.75
N LEU A 325 -11.21 -6.19 26.61
CA LEU A 325 -10.02 -6.33 27.42
C LEU A 325 -9.30 -4.98 27.50
N HIS A 326 -8.93 -4.57 28.70
CA HIS A 326 -8.09 -3.41 28.96
C HIS A 326 -6.83 -3.88 29.69
N LEU A 327 -5.67 -3.67 29.09
CA LEU A 327 -4.36 -4.04 29.63
C LEU A 327 -3.47 -2.79 29.68
N PRO A 328 -3.44 -2.07 30.82
CA PRO A 328 -2.59 -0.90 30.99
C PRO A 328 -1.13 -1.31 31.16
N ASN A 329 -0.22 -0.47 30.65
CA ASN A 329 1.23 -0.63 30.73
C ASN A 329 1.71 -2.04 30.35
N LEU A 330 1.16 -2.55 29.26
CA LEU A 330 1.41 -3.86 28.72
C LEU A 330 2.76 -3.87 28.02
N THR A 331 3.62 -4.79 28.44
CA THR A 331 4.80 -5.22 27.68
C THR A 331 4.47 -6.56 27.03
N PHE A 332 4.18 -6.54 25.74
CA PHE A 332 3.95 -7.72 24.92
C PHE A 332 5.20 -8.07 24.12
N ARG A 333 5.74 -9.26 24.34
CA ARG A 333 6.93 -9.78 23.69
C ARG A 333 6.58 -11.01 22.86
N VAL A 334 7.01 -11.01 21.61
CA VAL A 334 6.93 -12.15 20.69
C VAL A 334 8.35 -12.52 20.27
N GLY A 335 8.87 -13.63 20.79
CA GLY A 335 10.15 -14.22 20.39
C GLY A 335 9.96 -15.25 19.28
N LEU A 336 10.85 -15.21 18.29
CA LEU A 336 10.93 -16.14 17.17
C LEU A 336 12.20 -16.97 17.28
N GLU A 337 12.07 -18.28 17.29
CA GLU A 337 13.21 -19.22 17.26
C GLU A 337 13.07 -20.16 16.07
N TRP A 338 14.04 -20.09 15.15
CA TRP A 338 14.05 -20.89 13.93
C TRP A 338 14.83 -22.19 14.11
N LEU A 339 14.17 -23.31 13.83
CA LEU A 339 14.78 -24.64 13.85
C LEU A 339 15.31 -24.95 12.44
N CYS A 340 16.59 -24.66 12.21
CA CYS A 340 17.28 -24.85 10.92
C CYS A 340 18.24 -26.05 10.96
N LEU A 341 18.68 -26.53 9.79
CA LEU A 341 19.73 -27.55 9.70
C LEU A 341 21.12 -26.98 10.04
N GLY A 342 21.39 -25.74 9.64
CA GLY A 342 22.59 -24.97 9.99
C GLY A 342 22.30 -23.87 11.01
N ASP A 343 23.19 -22.88 11.08
CA ASP A 343 22.97 -21.69 11.91
C ASP A 343 21.84 -20.84 11.34
N ALA A 344 20.86 -20.51 12.18
CA ALA A 344 19.71 -19.68 11.85
C ALA A 344 20.09 -18.24 11.48
N ASN A 345 21.23 -17.73 11.95
CA ASN A 345 21.66 -16.35 11.72
C ASN A 345 22.65 -16.21 10.56
N ASP A 346 23.21 -17.31 10.07
CA ASP A 346 24.17 -17.32 8.98
C ASP A 346 23.47 -17.19 7.62
N HIS A 347 23.10 -15.96 7.28
CA HIS A 347 22.55 -15.61 5.98
C HIS A 347 23.64 -15.34 4.93
N HIS A 348 24.91 -15.19 5.33
CA HIS A 348 26.02 -14.90 4.42
C HIS A 348 26.44 -16.11 3.60
N SER A 349 26.24 -17.32 4.13
CA SER A 349 26.50 -18.57 3.40
C SER A 349 25.45 -18.87 2.33
N VAL A 350 24.32 -18.16 2.32
CA VAL A 350 23.25 -18.32 1.32
C VAL A 350 23.68 -17.65 0.02
N MET A 351 23.97 -18.47 -0.99
CA MET A 351 24.38 -18.01 -2.32
C MET A 351 23.38 -18.50 -3.36
N PRO A 352 22.46 -17.63 -3.83
CA PRO A 352 21.52 -17.99 -4.88
C PRO A 352 22.26 -18.39 -6.15
N CYS A 353 21.81 -19.47 -6.79
CA CYS A 353 22.39 -20.01 -8.00
C CYS A 353 21.43 -19.81 -9.17
N ALA A 354 21.96 -19.40 -10.32
CA ALA A 354 21.18 -19.35 -11.54
C ALA A 354 20.92 -20.77 -12.07
N PRO A 355 19.75 -21.07 -12.68
CA PRO A 355 19.42 -22.41 -13.16
C PRO A 355 20.44 -23.01 -14.14
N ASP A 356 21.14 -22.18 -14.91
CA ASP A 356 22.18 -22.58 -15.88
C ASP A 356 23.55 -22.86 -15.24
N LYS A 357 23.70 -22.58 -13.94
CA LYS A 357 24.95 -22.75 -13.18
C LYS A 357 24.85 -23.81 -12.08
N VAL A 358 23.73 -24.54 -12.02
CA VAL A 358 23.57 -25.65 -11.10
C VAL A 358 24.51 -26.79 -11.52
N PRO A 359 25.34 -27.35 -10.62
CA PRO A 359 26.21 -28.47 -10.96
C PRO A 359 25.41 -29.70 -11.38
N ASP A 360 25.66 -30.23 -12.58
CA ASP A 360 24.94 -31.40 -13.13
C ASP A 360 25.16 -32.72 -12.36
N PHE A 361 26.11 -32.73 -11.42
CA PHE A 361 26.58 -33.94 -10.74
C PHE A 361 25.99 -34.19 -9.34
N SER A 362 25.01 -33.41 -8.89
CA SER A 362 24.36 -33.68 -7.60
C SER A 362 23.23 -34.71 -7.73
N LEU A 363 23.33 -35.82 -6.98
CA LEU A 363 22.25 -36.81 -6.84
C LEU A 363 21.02 -36.25 -6.10
N GLU A 364 21.18 -35.15 -5.38
CA GLU A 364 20.13 -34.44 -4.66
C GLU A 364 19.67 -33.20 -5.45
N GLU A 365 18.38 -32.84 -5.33
CA GLU A 365 17.84 -31.60 -5.89
C GLU A 365 18.59 -30.38 -5.31
N HIS A 366 19.01 -29.46 -6.19
CA HIS A 366 19.74 -28.27 -5.79
C HIS A 366 18.92 -27.35 -4.88
N ASP A 367 19.50 -26.95 -3.75
CA ASP A 367 18.83 -26.08 -2.79
C ASP A 367 19.83 -25.13 -2.09
N SER A 368 19.95 -23.92 -2.63
CA SER A 368 20.77 -22.82 -2.11
C SER A 368 20.42 -22.42 -0.67
N PHE A 369 19.20 -22.72 -0.23
CA PHE A 369 18.71 -22.33 1.09
C PHE A 369 18.70 -23.48 2.09
N ARG A 370 19.16 -24.70 1.74
CA ARG A 370 18.97 -25.91 2.57
C ARG A 370 19.40 -25.76 4.03
N ALA A 371 20.59 -25.20 4.26
CA ALA A 371 21.13 -25.03 5.62
C ALA A 371 20.40 -23.92 6.39
N PHE A 372 19.97 -22.86 5.69
CA PHE A 372 19.30 -21.71 6.27
C PHE A 372 17.79 -21.93 6.47
N ARG A 373 17.14 -22.72 5.61
CA ARG A 373 15.68 -22.96 5.66
C ARG A 373 15.33 -23.60 6.99
N SER A 374 14.40 -22.98 7.70
CA SER A 374 13.86 -23.57 8.91
C SER A 374 12.87 -24.67 8.55
N GLN A 375 12.97 -25.78 9.28
CA GLN A 375 11.96 -26.84 9.22
C GLN A 375 10.70 -26.38 9.95
N ASN A 376 10.91 -25.62 11.02
CA ASN A 376 9.86 -25.16 11.92
C ASN A 376 10.28 -23.88 12.65
N LEU A 377 9.28 -23.13 13.09
CA LEU A 377 9.45 -21.95 13.94
C LEU A 377 8.79 -22.18 15.31
N ASN A 378 9.50 -21.86 16.38
CA ASN A 378 8.94 -21.77 17.72
C ASN A 378 8.56 -20.32 18.02
N LEU A 379 7.42 -20.14 18.69
CA LEU A 379 6.94 -18.86 19.16
C LEU A 379 6.98 -18.81 20.69
N ASP A 380 7.65 -17.80 21.24
CA ASP A 380 7.61 -17.46 22.67
C ASP A 380 6.78 -16.18 22.86
N LEU A 381 5.61 -16.33 23.47
CA LEU A 381 4.69 -15.21 23.73
C LEU A 381 4.73 -14.88 25.22
N SER A 382 5.17 -13.67 25.56
CA SER A 382 5.21 -13.18 26.93
C SER A 382 4.43 -11.90 27.08
N LEU A 383 3.47 -11.90 28.01
CA LEU A 383 2.60 -10.79 28.31
C LEU A 383 2.83 -10.36 29.76
N LYS A 384 3.27 -9.12 29.98
CA LYS A 384 3.57 -8.59 31.32
C LYS A 384 2.93 -7.23 31.49
N THR A 385 2.08 -7.07 32.50
CA THR A 385 1.56 -5.77 32.94
C THR A 385 2.31 -5.34 34.20
N LYS A 386 2.61 -4.05 34.32
CA LYS A 386 3.17 -3.49 35.56
C LYS A 386 2.10 -2.65 36.23
N PRO A 387 1.72 -2.93 37.49
CA PRO A 387 0.80 -2.07 38.22
C PRO A 387 1.45 -0.70 38.42
N VAL A 388 0.73 0.36 38.09
CA VAL A 388 1.14 1.73 38.39
C VAL A 388 0.65 2.05 39.80
N ALA A 389 1.56 2.45 40.68
CA ALA A 389 1.33 2.51 42.13
C ALA A 389 0.22 3.47 42.60
N ASP A 390 -0.27 4.36 41.72
CA ASP A 390 -1.23 5.42 42.05
C ASP A 390 -2.41 5.58 41.06
N SER A 391 -2.59 4.67 40.09
CA SER A 391 -3.70 4.76 39.12
C SER A 391 -4.77 3.70 39.37
N HIS A 392 -6.04 4.11 39.36
CA HIS A 392 -7.22 3.22 39.31
C HIS A 392 -7.34 2.41 37.99
N ASP A 393 -6.34 2.49 37.10
CA ASP A 393 -6.30 1.79 35.81
C ASP A 393 -5.84 0.35 36.04
N ILE A 394 -6.81 -0.52 36.29
CA ILE A 394 -6.62 -1.93 36.61
C ILE A 394 -6.93 -2.76 35.36
N PRO A 395 -6.12 -3.79 35.03
CA PRO A 395 -6.43 -4.70 33.94
C PRO A 395 -7.86 -5.25 34.06
N SER A 396 -8.68 -5.10 33.02
CA SER A 396 -10.06 -5.60 33.07
C SER A 396 -10.11 -7.11 32.83
N CYS A 397 -11.02 -7.80 33.53
CA CYS A 397 -11.39 -9.17 33.19
C CYS A 397 -12.29 -9.14 31.95
N PRO A 398 -12.17 -10.09 31.00
CA PRO A 398 -12.97 -10.04 29.80
C PRO A 398 -14.47 -10.20 30.05
N GLU A 399 -15.25 -9.18 29.70
CA GLU A 399 -16.72 -9.20 29.76
C GLU A 399 -17.28 -9.99 28.57
N LEU A 400 -17.41 -11.30 28.75
CA LEU A 400 -17.85 -12.23 27.71
C LEU A 400 -19.39 -12.33 27.67
N TYR A 401 -20.03 -11.40 26.96
CA TYR A 401 -21.45 -11.53 26.62
C TYR A 401 -21.67 -12.59 25.53
N ALA A 402 -22.87 -13.19 25.48
CA ALA A 402 -23.24 -14.16 24.45
C ALA A 402 -23.12 -13.59 23.02
N SER A 403 -23.38 -12.29 22.83
CA SER A 403 -23.16 -11.57 21.58
C SER A 403 -21.68 -11.53 21.19
N THR A 404 -20.78 -11.24 22.14
CA THR A 404 -19.33 -11.24 21.95
C THR A 404 -18.82 -12.62 21.57
N LEU A 405 -19.30 -13.68 22.21
CA LEU A 405 -18.91 -15.06 21.88
C LEU A 405 -19.33 -15.46 20.47
N ARG A 406 -20.56 -15.12 20.05
CA ARG A 406 -21.02 -15.33 18.66
C ARG A 406 -20.20 -14.53 17.66
N PHE A 407 -19.76 -13.34 18.04
CA PHE A 407 -18.89 -12.52 17.19
C PHE A 407 -17.48 -13.14 17.05
N LEU A 408 -16.90 -13.67 18.13
CA LEU A 408 -15.63 -14.41 18.07
C LEU A 408 -15.76 -15.69 17.23
N GLU A 409 -16.88 -16.39 17.33
CA GLU A 409 -17.19 -17.54 16.46
C GLU A 409 -17.28 -17.12 14.98
N LYS A 410 -17.88 -15.95 14.70
CA LYS A 410 -17.93 -15.38 13.35
C LYS A 410 -16.53 -15.03 12.83
N ILE A 411 -15.68 -14.40 13.64
CA ILE A 411 -14.27 -14.14 13.29
C ILE A 411 -13.55 -15.46 12.97
N ARG A 412 -13.71 -16.47 13.83
CA ARG A 412 -13.14 -17.80 13.65
C ARG A 412 -13.57 -18.41 12.31
N ASN A 413 -14.86 -18.38 12.00
CA ASN A 413 -15.40 -18.91 10.75
C ASN A 413 -14.88 -18.15 9.52
N CYS A 414 -14.70 -16.83 9.63
CA CYS A 414 -14.03 -16.06 8.60
C CYS A 414 -12.57 -16.49 8.41
N MET A 415 -11.78 -16.60 9.48
CA MET A 415 -10.36 -16.98 9.44
C MET A 415 -10.10 -18.35 8.80
N PHE A 416 -10.96 -19.33 9.09
CA PHE A 416 -10.83 -20.69 8.56
C PHE A 416 -11.48 -20.88 7.18
N SER A 417 -12.09 -19.84 6.61
CA SER A 417 -12.67 -19.91 5.28
C SER A 417 -11.58 -19.91 4.20
N VAL A 418 -11.80 -20.68 3.14
CA VAL A 418 -10.84 -20.77 2.03
C VAL A 418 -11.08 -19.60 1.06
N THR A 419 -10.16 -18.65 1.03
CA THR A 419 -10.17 -17.61 0.01
C THR A 419 -9.65 -18.16 -1.32
N ARG A 420 -10.34 -17.81 -2.41
CA ARG A 420 -9.97 -18.28 -3.75
C ARG A 420 -9.02 -17.26 -4.37
N PRO A 421 -7.78 -17.64 -4.74
CA PRO A 421 -6.84 -16.71 -5.33
C PRO A 421 -7.34 -16.24 -6.70
N VAL A 422 -7.29 -14.93 -6.93
CA VAL A 422 -7.66 -14.30 -8.19
C VAL A 422 -6.54 -14.52 -9.22
N ARG A 423 -6.92 -14.79 -10.47
CA ARG A 423 -5.99 -14.88 -11.62
C ARG A 423 -4.80 -15.85 -11.45
N ARG A 424 -4.99 -16.97 -10.75
CA ARG A 424 -3.95 -18.01 -10.59
C ARG A 424 -4.26 -19.25 -11.43
N GLY A 425 -3.21 -19.95 -11.89
CA GLY A 425 -3.31 -21.22 -12.61
C GLY A 425 -2.85 -21.15 -14.06
N LYS A 426 -2.99 -22.28 -14.78
CA LYS A 426 -2.49 -22.45 -16.16
C LYS A 426 -3.04 -21.40 -17.12
N LEU A 427 -4.30 -20.98 -16.96
CA LEU A 427 -4.93 -19.97 -17.80
C LEU A 427 -4.24 -18.60 -17.73
N PHE A 428 -3.61 -18.27 -16.60
CA PHE A 428 -2.98 -16.97 -16.35
C PHE A 428 -1.44 -17.05 -16.36
N ASN A 429 -0.86 -18.18 -16.81
CA ASN A 429 0.58 -18.47 -16.73
C ASN A 429 1.20 -18.28 -15.32
N ALA A 430 0.36 -18.29 -14.27
CA ALA A 430 0.75 -18.12 -12.88
C ALA A 430 0.73 -19.49 -12.17
N THR A 431 1.70 -20.35 -12.52
CA THR A 431 1.86 -21.72 -12.00
C THR A 431 2.87 -21.84 -10.87
N ASN A 432 3.35 -20.71 -10.33
CA ASN A 432 4.34 -20.70 -9.27
C ASN A 432 3.91 -21.58 -8.08
N PRO A 433 4.87 -22.34 -7.49
CA PRO A 433 4.59 -23.22 -6.36
C PRO A 433 3.93 -22.44 -5.21
N ARG A 434 3.06 -23.12 -4.45
CA ARG A 434 2.44 -22.50 -3.28
C ARG A 434 3.50 -22.34 -2.20
N LYS A 435 3.64 -21.11 -1.68
CA LYS A 435 4.41 -20.87 -0.45
C LYS A 435 3.74 -21.59 0.72
N LEU A 436 4.55 -22.06 1.67
CA LEU A 436 4.02 -22.60 2.91
C LEU A 436 3.18 -21.52 3.62
N GLN A 437 2.00 -21.91 4.11
CA GLN A 437 1.17 -21.01 4.93
C GLN A 437 1.87 -20.73 6.26
N LEU A 438 1.75 -19.50 6.77
CA LEU A 438 2.34 -19.07 8.04
C LEU A 438 2.01 -20.03 9.18
N THR A 439 0.74 -20.40 9.32
CA THR A 439 0.24 -21.27 10.40
C THR A 439 0.87 -22.66 10.38
N ARG A 440 1.19 -23.20 9.20
CA ARG A 440 1.80 -24.53 9.05
C ARG A 440 3.30 -24.55 9.35
N HIS A 441 3.91 -23.39 9.55
CA HIS A 441 5.34 -23.28 9.80
C HIS A 441 5.68 -23.38 11.31
N TYR A 442 4.71 -23.16 12.19
CA TYR A 442 4.90 -23.22 13.64
C TYR A 442 4.84 -24.67 14.15
N LYS A 443 5.74 -25.06 15.06
CA LYS A 443 5.80 -26.43 15.63
C LYS A 443 5.43 -26.50 17.11
N TYR A 444 5.98 -25.59 17.91
CA TYR A 444 5.69 -25.49 19.34
C TYR A 444 5.38 -24.04 19.69
N GLU A 445 4.23 -23.81 20.31
CA GLU A 445 3.88 -22.55 20.96
C GLU A 445 4.18 -22.71 22.45
N LEU A 446 5.30 -22.17 22.92
CA LEU A 446 5.61 -22.10 24.35
C LEU A 446 4.96 -20.81 24.89
N TYR A 447 3.79 -20.97 25.52
CA TYR A 447 3.12 -19.87 26.20
C TYR A 447 3.73 -19.69 27.59
N THR A 448 4.51 -18.63 27.80
CA THR A 448 4.91 -18.18 29.14
C THR A 448 4.09 -16.96 29.55
N SER A 449 2.83 -17.20 29.94
CA SER A 449 1.99 -16.16 30.53
C SER A 449 2.30 -16.00 32.02
N ASN A 450 3.18 -15.07 32.38
CA ASN A 450 3.25 -14.54 33.75
C ASN A 450 2.24 -13.40 33.90
N LEU A 451 0.95 -13.75 33.79
CA LEU A 451 -0.15 -12.84 34.14
C LEU A 451 -0.27 -12.82 35.66
N LEU A 452 0.47 -11.94 36.32
CA LEU A 452 0.25 -11.60 37.73
C LEU A 452 -1.03 -10.75 37.83
N PHE A 453 -2.19 -11.40 37.77
CA PHE A 453 -3.42 -10.79 38.24
C PHE A 453 -3.30 -10.69 39.76
N SER A 454 -3.12 -9.49 40.31
CA SER A 454 -3.32 -9.27 41.73
C SER A 454 -4.76 -9.65 42.06
N ALA A 455 -4.91 -10.68 42.89
CA ALA A 455 -6.16 -11.37 43.18
C ALA A 455 -7.35 -10.44 43.46
N GLN A 456 -8.44 -10.61 42.72
CA GLN A 456 -9.80 -10.31 43.20
C GLN A 456 -10.79 -11.38 42.71
N PRO A 457 -11.85 -11.65 43.49
CA PRO A 457 -12.62 -12.89 43.39
C PRO A 457 -13.54 -12.89 42.17
N ILE A 458 -13.56 -14.02 41.47
CA ILE A 458 -14.47 -14.32 40.36
C ILE A 458 -15.89 -14.35 40.93
N ASN A 459 -16.58 -13.23 40.89
CA ASN A 459 -18.01 -13.18 41.10
C ASN A 459 -18.72 -13.42 39.76
N ASN A 460 -19.07 -14.69 39.58
CA ASN A 460 -20.45 -15.17 39.40
C ASN A 460 -20.83 -15.86 38.06
N TRP A 461 -21.39 -17.08 38.24
CA TRP A 461 -22.23 -17.92 37.36
C TRP A 461 -21.61 -18.68 36.16
N PHE A 462 -20.60 -19.51 36.38
CA PHE A 462 -20.57 -20.88 35.87
C PHE A 462 -19.63 -21.68 36.76
N GLY A 463 -20.19 -22.45 37.68
CA GLY A 463 -19.42 -23.36 38.53
C GLY A 463 -18.84 -24.47 37.67
N PHE A 464 -17.54 -24.37 37.36
CA PHE A 464 -16.57 -25.45 37.30
C PHE A 464 -15.21 -24.78 37.08
N ALA A 465 -14.29 -24.98 38.03
CA ALA A 465 -12.91 -24.53 37.93
C ALA A 465 -12.24 -25.21 36.73
N ASN A 466 -12.12 -24.47 35.62
CA ASN A 466 -11.19 -24.76 34.55
C ASN A 466 -10.44 -23.46 34.26
N ILE A 467 -9.14 -23.49 34.44
CA ILE A 467 -8.22 -22.51 33.86
C ILE A 467 -8.49 -22.53 32.36
N PHE A 468 -9.18 -21.50 31.85
CA PHE A 468 -9.34 -21.32 30.41
C PHE A 468 -7.98 -20.89 29.85
N ALA A 469 -7.13 -21.87 29.56
CA ALA A 469 -6.12 -21.72 28.54
C ALA A 469 -6.87 -21.56 27.21
N LEU A 470 -7.03 -20.32 26.76
CA LEU A 470 -7.41 -20.04 25.38
C LEU A 470 -6.26 -20.52 24.48
N LYS A 471 -6.27 -21.82 24.17
CA LYS A 471 -5.51 -22.37 23.04
C LYS A 471 -6.16 -21.83 21.77
N PHE A 472 -5.65 -20.70 21.29
CA PHE A 472 -5.79 -20.37 19.88
C PHE A 472 -4.85 -21.29 19.12
N GLN A 473 -5.37 -22.43 18.67
CA GLN A 473 -4.67 -23.27 17.71
C GLN A 473 -4.83 -22.57 16.35
N PHE A 474 -3.79 -21.85 15.91
CA PHE A 474 -3.75 -21.13 14.64
C PHE A 474 -3.59 -22.08 13.43
#